data_AF-X1MM75-F1
#
_entry.id   AF-X1MM75-F1
#
_cell.length_a   1.000
_cell.length_b   1.000
_cell.length_c   1.000
_cell.angle_alpha   90.00
_cell.angle_beta   90.00
_cell.angle_gamma   90.00
#
_symmetry.space_group_name_H-M   'P 1'
#
loop_
_entity.id
_entity.type
_entity.pdbx_description
1 polymer ?
#
loop_
_entity_poly.entity_id
_entity_poly.type
_entity_poly.pdbx_seq_one_letter_code
_entity_poly.pdbx_strand_id
1 'polypeptide(L)'
;MKELTHMDESGLPQMVDVTGKPDTQREAVAKCRVRMKASTLNRLKRGKMEKGDVLAVARLAGIMVAKQTPHIIPLCHPVLIGDIKVE
;
A
#
# COMPACT_ATOMS: atom_id res chain seq x y z
N MET A 1 3.89 -27.46 -6.58
CA MET A 1 3.86 -25.97 -6.58
C MET A 1 2.46 -25.54 -6.16
N LYS A 2 2.31 -24.48 -5.36
CA LYS A 2 0.97 -23.93 -5.10
C LYS A 2 0.42 -23.35 -6.40
N GLU A 3 -0.83 -23.66 -6.69
CA GLU A 3 -1.58 -23.17 -7.84
C GLU A 3 -1.74 -21.63 -7.74
N LEU A 4 -1.51 -20.93 -8.84
CA LEU A 4 -1.63 -19.47 -8.89
C LEU A 4 -3.10 -19.10 -9.01
N THR A 5 -3.65 -18.38 -8.03
CA THR A 5 -5.09 -18.08 -8.02
C THR A 5 -5.47 -16.93 -8.95
N HIS A 6 -4.52 -16.09 -9.38
CA HIS A 6 -4.77 -14.95 -10.28
C HIS A 6 -4.57 -15.28 -11.77
N MET A 7 -4.54 -16.57 -12.10
CA MET A 7 -4.49 -17.08 -13.47
C MET A 7 -5.64 -18.04 -13.68
N ASP A 8 -6.24 -18.02 -14.86
CA ASP A 8 -7.22 -19.03 -15.27
C ASP A 8 -6.53 -20.33 -15.73
N GLU A 9 -7.33 -21.33 -16.12
CA GLU A 9 -6.85 -22.64 -16.60
C GLU A 9 -6.01 -22.56 -17.89
N SER A 10 -6.13 -21.45 -18.64
CA SER A 10 -5.34 -21.16 -19.84
C SER A 10 -4.04 -20.39 -19.52
N GLY A 11 -3.82 -20.03 -18.25
CA GLY A 11 -2.69 -19.22 -17.79
C GLY A 11 -2.87 -17.72 -18.01
N LEU A 12 -4.06 -17.26 -18.38
CA LEU A 12 -4.35 -15.84 -18.57
C LEU A 12 -4.69 -15.18 -17.22
N PRO A 13 -4.32 -13.89 -17.01
CA PRO A 13 -4.62 -13.20 -15.76
C PRO A 13 -6.14 -13.06 -15.53
N GLN A 14 -6.60 -13.44 -14.33
CA GLN A 14 -8.01 -13.38 -13.95
C GLN A 14 -8.17 -12.82 -12.52
N MET A 15 -9.18 -11.97 -12.32
CA MET A 15 -9.60 -11.56 -10.99
C MET A 15 -10.43 -12.68 -10.36
N VAL A 16 -10.02 -13.15 -9.18
CA VAL A 16 -10.66 -14.27 -8.49
C VAL A 16 -12.06 -13.89 -8.04
N ASP A 17 -13.08 -14.71 -8.31
CA ASP A 17 -14.38 -14.53 -7.68
C ASP A 17 -14.30 -14.85 -6.17
N VAL A 18 -14.75 -13.91 -5.35
CA VAL A 18 -14.77 -14.02 -3.88
C VAL A 18 -16.18 -13.97 -3.31
N THR A 19 -17.23 -13.98 -4.14
CA THR A 19 -18.64 -13.82 -3.73
C THR A 19 -19.10 -14.86 -2.71
N GLY A 20 -18.60 -16.11 -2.81
CA GLY A 20 -18.93 -17.18 -1.87
C GLY A 20 -18.15 -17.16 -0.55
N LYS A 21 -17.21 -16.21 -0.35
CA LYS A 21 -16.40 -16.13 0.86
C LYS A 21 -17.10 -15.25 1.90
N PRO A 22 -17.21 -15.69 3.17
CA PRO A 22 -17.84 -14.89 4.21
C PRO A 22 -16.99 -13.67 4.59
N ASP A 23 -17.68 -12.59 4.94
CA ASP A 23 -17.05 -11.39 5.49
C ASP A 23 -16.44 -11.66 6.86
N THR A 24 -15.22 -11.15 7.06
CA THR A 24 -14.43 -11.29 8.29
C THR A 24 -13.62 -10.02 8.49
N GLN A 25 -13.25 -9.72 9.75
CA GLN A 25 -12.29 -8.65 10.01
C GLN A 25 -10.91 -9.05 9.52
N ARG A 26 -10.24 -8.14 8.81
CA ARG A 26 -8.93 -8.37 8.19
C ARG A 26 -8.00 -7.21 8.49
N GLU A 27 -6.74 -7.54 8.77
CA GLU A 27 -5.66 -6.59 9.00
C GLU A 27 -4.42 -7.04 8.21
N ALA A 28 -3.66 -6.07 7.70
CA ALA A 28 -2.38 -6.31 7.05
C ALA A 28 -1.38 -5.21 7.44
N VAL A 29 -0.15 -5.60 7.73
CA VAL A 29 0.94 -4.68 8.10
C VAL A 29 2.10 -4.83 7.11
N ALA A 30 2.58 -3.71 6.59
CA ALA A 30 3.72 -3.64 5.68
C ALA A 30 4.73 -2.60 6.16
N LYS A 31 6.01 -2.76 5.78
CA LYS A 31 7.09 -1.82 6.09
C LYS A 31 7.99 -1.58 4.89
N CYS A 32 8.56 -0.38 4.80
CA CYS A 32 9.56 -0.04 3.80
C CYS A 32 10.69 0.80 4.43
N ARG A 33 11.76 1.05 3.67
CA ARG A 33 12.87 1.90 4.10
C ARG A 33 13.35 2.78 2.97
N VAL A 34 13.49 4.07 3.25
CA VAL A 34 14.15 5.03 2.38
C VAL A 34 15.61 5.17 2.80
N ARG A 35 16.54 4.82 1.90
CA ARG A 35 17.98 5.03 2.12
C ARG A 35 18.36 6.41 1.61
N MET A 36 19.16 7.15 2.40
CA MET A 36 19.58 8.51 2.07
C MET A 36 20.95 8.82 2.70
N LYS A 37 21.55 9.95 2.31
CA LYS A 37 22.79 10.45 2.90
C LYS A 37 22.54 10.87 4.36
N ALA A 38 23.58 10.75 5.21
CA ALA A 38 23.52 11.20 6.60
C ALA A 38 23.16 12.69 6.71
N SER A 39 23.66 13.53 5.79
CA SER A 39 23.33 14.95 5.73
C SER A 39 21.84 15.21 5.49
N THR A 40 21.19 14.41 4.64
CA THR A 40 19.73 14.50 4.40
C THR A 40 18.93 14.15 5.66
N LEU A 41 19.30 13.06 6.33
CA LEU A 41 18.65 12.66 7.58
C LEU A 41 18.80 13.74 8.67
N ASN A 42 19.99 14.36 8.76
CA ASN A 42 20.24 15.45 9.70
C ASN A 42 19.38 16.69 9.40
N ARG A 43 19.17 17.04 8.13
CA ARG A 43 18.27 18.13 7.74
C ARG A 43 16.82 17.83 8.14
N LEU A 44 16.37 16.60 7.86
CA LEU A 44 15.03 16.13 8.18
C LEU A 44 14.75 16.18 9.70
N LYS A 45 15.68 15.66 10.52
CA LYS A 45 15.58 15.70 11.99
C LYS A 45 15.54 17.13 12.57
N ARG A 46 16.17 18.09 11.90
CA ARG A 46 16.21 19.50 12.34
C ARG A 46 15.03 20.33 11.83
N GLY A 47 14.09 19.73 11.08
CA GLY A 47 12.98 20.46 10.44
C GLY A 47 13.44 21.44 9.34
N LYS A 48 14.67 21.33 8.84
CA LYS A 48 15.26 22.26 7.85
C LYS A 48 15.13 21.73 6.42
N MET A 49 13.89 21.42 6.04
CA MET A 49 13.54 21.00 4.69
C MET A 49 12.94 22.18 3.93
N GLU A 50 13.48 22.48 2.76
CA GLU A 50 13.00 23.60 1.90
C GLU A 50 11.54 23.43 1.47
N LYS A 51 11.05 22.18 1.45
CA LYS A 51 9.70 21.81 1.00
C LYS A 51 8.69 21.67 2.16
N GLY A 52 9.05 22.07 3.37
CA GLY A 52 8.20 21.92 4.56
C GLY A 52 8.26 20.51 5.16
N ASP A 53 7.18 20.10 5.85
CA ASP A 53 7.11 18.81 6.55
C ASP A 53 6.95 17.62 5.59
N VAL A 54 8.08 17.06 5.19
CA VAL A 54 8.14 15.92 4.26
C VAL A 54 7.58 14.63 4.84
N LEU A 55 7.57 14.44 6.16
CA LEU A 55 7.05 13.22 6.79
C LEU A 55 5.52 13.28 6.87
N ALA A 56 4.96 14.43 7.22
CA ALA A 56 3.51 14.62 7.20
C ALA A 56 2.95 14.40 5.78
N VAL A 57 3.60 14.95 4.76
CA VAL A 57 3.23 14.72 3.35
C VAL A 57 3.35 13.24 2.98
N ALA A 58 4.42 12.55 3.40
CA ALA A 58 4.58 11.12 3.14
C ALA A 58 3.47 10.27 3.78
N ARG A 59 3.05 10.58 5.01
CA ARG A 59 1.94 9.89 5.68
C ARG A 59 0.62 10.10 4.94
N LEU A 60 0.31 11.35 4.57
CA LEU A 60 -0.89 11.65 3.80
C LEU A 60 -0.89 10.91 2.46
N ALA A 61 0.23 10.93 1.74
CA ALA A 61 0.37 10.21 0.48
C ALA A 61 0.18 8.69 0.67
N GLY A 62 0.72 8.11 1.74
CA GLY A 62 0.54 6.69 2.06
C GLY A 62 -0.94 6.33 2.29
N ILE A 63 -1.66 7.14 3.05
CA ILE A 63 -3.11 6.94 3.29
C ILE A 63 -3.90 7.07 1.99
N MET A 64 -3.57 8.05 1.15
CA MET A 64 -4.22 8.23 -0.15
C MET A 64 -3.97 7.04 -1.07
N VAL A 65 -2.73 6.59 -1.21
CA VAL A 65 -2.36 5.46 -2.09
C VAL A 65 -3.00 4.16 -1.63
N ALA A 66 -3.07 3.89 -0.32
CA ALA A 66 -3.74 2.71 0.21
C ALA A 66 -5.20 2.58 -0.28
N LYS A 67 -5.95 3.69 -0.31
CA LYS A 67 -7.32 3.73 -0.88
C LYS A 67 -7.36 3.58 -2.40
N GLN A 68 -6.29 3.98 -3.09
CA GLN A 68 -6.18 3.90 -4.55
C GLN A 68 -5.62 2.55 -5.04
N THR A 69 -5.24 1.64 -4.14
CA THR A 69 -4.68 0.32 -4.45
C THR A 69 -5.40 -0.42 -5.60
N PRO A 70 -6.74 -0.58 -5.63
CA PRO A 70 -7.41 -1.28 -6.72
C PRO A 70 -7.30 -0.59 -8.08
N HIS A 71 -6.99 0.71 -8.14
CA HIS A 71 -6.74 1.42 -9.40
C HIS A 71 -5.30 1.24 -9.90
N ILE A 72 -4.37 0.85 -9.01
CA ILE A 72 -2.95 0.69 -9.31
C ILE A 72 -2.61 -0.78 -9.60
N ILE A 73 -3.25 -1.71 -8.88
CA ILE A 73 -2.97 -3.16 -8.97
C ILE A 73 -4.09 -3.83 -9.79
N PRO A 74 -3.83 -4.31 -11.03
CA PRO A 74 -4.88 -4.66 -12.00
C PRO A 74 -5.92 -5.70 -11.57
N LEU A 75 -5.53 -6.66 -10.73
CA LEU A 75 -6.41 -7.75 -10.29
C LEU A 75 -6.78 -7.65 -8.80
N CYS A 76 -6.57 -6.48 -8.19
CA CYS A 76 -6.95 -6.24 -6.81
C CYS A 76 -8.43 -5.86 -6.73
N HIS A 77 -9.17 -6.52 -5.85
CA HIS A 77 -10.56 -6.18 -5.59
C HIS A 77 -10.68 -4.78 -4.98
N PRO A 78 -11.70 -3.99 -5.36
CA PRO A 78 -12.06 -2.81 -4.59
C PRO A 78 -12.62 -3.24 -3.23
N VAL A 79 -12.02 -2.74 -2.15
CA VAL A 79 -12.46 -3.03 -0.78
C VAL A 79 -12.67 -1.73 -0.02
N LEU A 80 -13.75 -1.64 0.76
CA LEU A 80 -13.97 -0.54 1.69
C LEU A 80 -13.02 -0.69 2.88
N ILE A 81 -12.08 0.26 3.03
CA ILE A 81 -11.08 0.23 4.09
C ILE A 81 -11.62 0.98 5.30
N GLY A 82 -11.69 0.31 6.45
CA GLY A 82 -12.18 0.90 7.70
C GLY A 82 -11.16 1.80 8.43
N ASP A 83 -9.89 1.41 8.44
CA ASP A 83 -8.81 2.15 9.10
C ASP A 83 -7.50 2.07 8.30
N ILE A 84 -6.73 3.15 8.29
CA ILE A 84 -5.41 3.22 7.63
C ILE A 84 -4.46 4.01 8.53
N LYS A 85 -3.37 3.39 8.95
CA LYS A 85 -2.31 4.00 9.75
C LYS A 85 -0.98 3.98 8.99
N VAL A 86 -0.28 5.12 8.99
CA VAL A 86 1.06 5.26 8.43
C VAL A 86 1.95 5.98 9.46
N GLU A 87 3.04 5.33 9.85
CA GLU A 87 3.94 5.77 10.92
C GLU A 87 5.23 6.41 10.39
#